data_AF-A0A7Y3FV57-F1
#
_entry.id   AF-A0A7Y3FV57-F1
#
_cell.length_a   1.000
_cell.length_b   1.000
_cell.length_c   1.000
_cell.angle_alpha   90.00
_cell.angle_beta   90.00
_cell.angle_gamma   90.00
#
_symmetry.space_group_name_H-M   'P 1'
#
loop_
_entity.id
_entity.type
_entity.pdbx_description
1 polymer ?
#
loop_
_entity_poly.entity_id
_entity_poly.type
_entity_poly.pdbx_seq_one_letter_code
_entity_poly.pdbx_strand_id
1 'polypeptide(L)'
;MRSETVIDKENREIARQYKELLRISYQTLNPQDKKLIRSAFDVAVDAHKNQRRKSGEAYVFHPIAVAKIVASEIGLDAVSIASALLHDVVEDTEYTLDDIERLFGETVARIVDGLTKIAHLKKDTNISQQAENFRKMLLTLHDDVRVIIIKIADRYHNMLTMDAMPEDKQVKLASETLYIYAPLAHRIGLYNIKTELEDLSLKYTEPEVYHDIQSKIEETKEEQLKYIEDFSAVIRDSLDKEKLKYTIKGRMKSIFSIRKKMNAQNVSYDEIYDKFAIRIIYKSDKKNEKFLAWKIYSIVTDHFTPNPIRLRDWISSPKS
;
A
#
# COMPACT_ATOMS: atom_id res chain seq x y z
N MET A 1 7.67 27.63 -25.18
CA MET A 1 7.73 26.36 -25.93
C MET A 1 8.79 25.48 -25.29
N ARG A 2 8.44 24.26 -24.83
CA ARG A 2 9.44 23.29 -24.33
C ARG A 2 10.32 22.85 -25.51
N SER A 3 11.61 22.61 -25.30
CA SER A 3 12.48 22.09 -26.37
C SER A 3 12.03 20.66 -26.72
N GLU A 4 12.10 20.29 -28.01
CA GLU A 4 11.78 18.94 -28.50
C GLU A 4 12.49 17.85 -27.69
N THR A 5 13.71 18.13 -27.23
CA THR A 5 14.53 17.24 -26.40
C THR A 5 13.92 16.89 -25.04
N VAL A 6 13.10 17.77 -24.45
CA VAL A 6 12.43 17.52 -23.15
C VAL A 6 11.20 16.64 -23.37
N ILE A 7 10.44 16.90 -24.43
CA ILE A 7 9.24 16.14 -24.78
C ILE A 7 9.62 14.70 -25.13
N ASP A 8 10.70 14.50 -25.90
CA ASP A 8 11.21 13.18 -26.25
C ASP A 8 11.66 12.37 -25.03
N LYS A 9 12.32 13.01 -24.06
CA LYS A 9 12.70 12.36 -22.81
C LYS A 9 11.48 11.94 -21.99
N GLU A 10 10.49 12.82 -21.88
CA GLU A 10 9.21 12.57 -21.17
C GLU A 10 8.46 11.39 -21.81
N ASN A 11 8.35 11.36 -23.14
CA ASN A 11 7.71 10.27 -23.89
C ASN A 11 8.44 8.92 -23.73
N ARG A 12 9.79 8.93 -23.73
CA ARG A 12 10.58 7.72 -23.45
C ARG A 12 10.33 7.19 -22.04
N GLU A 13 10.22 8.09 -21.07
CA GLU A 13 9.96 7.73 -19.67
C GLU A 13 8.55 7.16 -19.50
N ILE A 14 7.54 7.79 -20.11
CA ILE A 14 6.16 7.28 -20.15
C ILE A 14 6.11 5.85 -20.71
N ALA A 15 6.81 5.61 -21.83
CA ALA A 15 6.89 4.28 -22.43
C ALA A 15 7.63 3.27 -21.53
N ARG A 16 8.64 3.71 -20.79
CA ARG A 16 9.36 2.86 -19.82
C ARG A 16 8.44 2.44 -18.67
N GLN A 17 7.73 3.38 -18.07
CA GLN A 17 6.79 3.12 -16.97
C GLN A 17 5.65 2.19 -17.40
N TYR A 18 5.14 2.34 -18.62
CA TYR A 18 4.15 1.41 -19.19
C TYR A 18 4.69 -0.02 -19.34
N LYS A 19 5.90 -0.19 -19.87
CA LYS A 19 6.52 -1.51 -19.99
C LYS A 19 6.74 -2.15 -18.61
N GLU A 20 7.10 -1.34 -17.62
CA GLU A 20 7.25 -1.79 -16.25
C GLU A 20 5.90 -2.26 -15.67
N LEU A 21 4.82 -1.49 -15.85
CA LEU A 21 3.46 -1.87 -15.43
C LEU A 21 3.07 -3.26 -15.94
N LEU A 22 3.31 -3.56 -17.22
CA LEU A 22 2.99 -4.87 -17.80
C LEU A 22 3.85 -6.01 -17.24
N ARG A 23 5.04 -5.71 -16.70
CA ARG A 23 5.99 -6.70 -16.18
C ARG A 23 5.76 -7.00 -14.71
N ILE A 24 5.34 -6.02 -13.92
CA ILE A 24 5.19 -6.14 -12.45
C ILE A 24 3.86 -6.75 -12.02
N SER A 25 2.91 -6.91 -12.95
CA SER A 25 1.63 -7.57 -12.66
C SER A 25 1.86 -8.97 -12.09
N TYR A 26 1.32 -9.23 -10.90
CA TYR A 26 1.33 -10.57 -10.30
C TYR A 26 0.53 -11.60 -11.11
N GLN A 27 -0.45 -11.13 -11.88
CA GLN A 27 -1.27 -11.99 -12.73
C GLN A 27 -0.65 -12.17 -14.11
N THR A 28 -0.79 -13.38 -14.66
CA THR A 28 -0.43 -13.69 -16.04
C THR A 28 -1.42 -12.99 -16.99
N LEU A 29 -0.99 -11.86 -17.57
CA LEU A 29 -1.81 -11.11 -18.52
C LEU A 29 -1.83 -11.81 -19.89
N ASN A 30 -3.03 -12.17 -20.35
CA ASN A 30 -3.25 -12.73 -21.67
C ASN A 30 -3.16 -11.61 -22.76
N PRO A 31 -3.15 -11.94 -24.06
CA PRO A 31 -3.07 -10.93 -25.12
C PRO A 31 -4.22 -9.92 -25.13
N GLN A 32 -5.43 -10.32 -24.73
CA GLN A 32 -6.60 -9.43 -24.64
C GLN A 32 -6.46 -8.46 -23.47
N ASP A 33 -5.99 -8.94 -22.32
CA ASP A 33 -5.70 -8.11 -21.13
C ASP A 33 -4.68 -7.01 -21.47
N LYS A 34 -3.60 -7.38 -22.17
CA LYS A 34 -2.57 -6.42 -22.60
C LYS A 34 -3.14 -5.40 -23.57
N LYS A 35 -4.07 -5.79 -24.45
CA LYS A 35 -4.75 -4.89 -25.38
C LYS A 35 -5.65 -3.91 -24.62
N LEU A 36 -6.42 -4.39 -23.64
CA LEU A 36 -7.27 -3.55 -22.79
C LEU A 36 -6.44 -2.50 -22.04
N ILE A 37 -5.40 -2.94 -21.34
CA ILE A 37 -4.49 -2.05 -20.59
C ILE A 37 -3.81 -1.06 -21.54
N ARG A 38 -3.42 -1.50 -22.75
CA ARG A 38 -2.83 -0.62 -23.75
C ARG A 38 -3.79 0.48 -24.18
N SER A 39 -5.02 0.12 -24.53
CA SER A 39 -6.05 1.07 -24.93
C SER A 39 -6.36 2.08 -23.82
N ALA A 40 -6.46 1.62 -22.56
CA ALA A 40 -6.68 2.49 -21.42
C ALA A 40 -5.51 3.45 -21.19
N PHE A 41 -4.28 2.96 -21.34
CA PHE A 41 -3.07 3.77 -21.27
C PHE A 41 -3.02 4.84 -22.35
N ASP A 42 -3.31 4.48 -23.61
CA ASP A 42 -3.29 5.43 -24.73
C ASP A 42 -4.35 6.53 -24.52
N VAL A 43 -5.54 6.19 -24.01
CA VAL A 43 -6.57 7.17 -23.63
C VAL A 43 -6.09 8.08 -22.48
N ALA A 44 -5.51 7.53 -21.41
CA ALA A 44 -5.00 8.33 -20.30
C ALA A 44 -3.88 9.30 -20.73
N VAL A 45 -3.00 8.86 -21.64
CA VAL A 45 -1.93 9.71 -22.20
C VAL A 45 -2.51 10.86 -23.02
N ASP A 46 -3.50 10.59 -23.88
CA ASP A 46 -4.12 11.63 -24.70
C ASP A 46 -4.94 12.61 -23.85
N ALA A 47 -5.77 12.09 -22.93
CA ALA A 47 -6.62 12.87 -22.05
C ALA A 47 -5.81 13.86 -21.21
N HIS A 48 -4.68 13.40 -20.65
CA HIS A 48 -3.84 14.21 -19.76
C HIS A 48 -2.63 14.86 -20.45
N LYS A 49 -2.56 14.90 -21.79
CA LYS A 49 -1.39 15.37 -22.55
C LYS A 49 -0.92 16.79 -22.18
N ASN A 50 -1.88 17.67 -21.93
CA ASN A 50 -1.64 19.08 -21.60
C ASN A 50 -1.66 19.35 -20.08
N GLN A 51 -1.99 18.36 -19.26
CA GLN A 51 -2.10 18.51 -17.81
C GLN A 51 -0.75 18.28 -17.14
N ARG A 52 -0.48 19.02 -16.06
CA ARG A 52 0.75 18.91 -15.26
C ARG A 52 0.42 18.87 -13.78
N ARG A 53 1.23 18.11 -13.04
CA ARG A 53 1.20 18.09 -11.56
C ARG A 53 1.77 19.39 -11.02
N LYS A 54 1.52 19.67 -9.73
CA LYS A 54 2.14 20.81 -9.04
C LYS A 54 3.67 20.73 -8.98
N SER A 55 4.23 19.52 -9.06
CA SER A 55 5.68 19.28 -9.19
C SER A 55 6.25 19.69 -10.55
N GLY A 56 5.40 19.92 -11.56
CA GLY A 56 5.80 20.24 -12.94
C GLY A 56 5.86 19.03 -13.89
N GLU A 57 5.72 17.81 -13.35
CA GLU A 57 5.73 16.55 -14.11
C GLU A 57 4.43 16.33 -14.91
N ALA A 58 4.50 15.47 -15.94
CA ALA A 58 3.34 15.06 -16.72
C ALA A 58 2.29 14.39 -15.82
N TYR A 59 1.02 14.80 -15.93
CA TYR A 59 -0.02 14.25 -15.07
C TYR A 59 -0.20 12.74 -15.26
N VAL A 60 0.01 12.23 -16.48
CA VAL A 60 -0.11 10.80 -16.81
C VAL A 60 0.77 9.88 -15.94
N PHE A 61 1.87 10.38 -15.36
CA PHE A 61 2.68 9.57 -14.42
C PHE A 61 1.87 9.14 -13.20
N HIS A 62 0.90 9.94 -12.76
CA HIS A 62 0.04 9.59 -11.64
C HIS A 62 -0.87 8.39 -11.92
N PRO A 63 -1.75 8.39 -12.94
CA PRO A 63 -2.53 7.21 -13.28
C PRO A 63 -1.68 5.96 -13.53
N ILE A 64 -0.50 6.10 -14.17
CA ILE A 64 0.42 4.97 -14.36
C ILE A 64 0.90 4.42 -13.01
N ALA A 65 1.29 5.29 -12.09
CA ALA A 65 1.76 4.86 -10.77
C ALA A 65 0.65 4.22 -9.93
N VAL A 66 -0.60 4.74 -10.00
CA VAL A 66 -1.77 4.12 -9.35
C VAL A 66 -2.02 2.72 -9.94
N ALA A 67 -1.98 2.59 -11.26
CA ALA A 67 -2.10 1.29 -11.93
C ALA A 67 -0.98 0.32 -11.53
N LYS A 68 0.24 0.80 -11.34
CA LYS A 68 1.37 -0.01 -10.83
C LYS A 68 1.09 -0.54 -9.42
N ILE A 69 0.60 0.32 -8.51
CA ILE A 69 0.21 -0.11 -7.16
C ILE A 69 -0.90 -1.17 -7.21
N VAL A 70 -1.91 -0.97 -8.06
CA VAL A 70 -3.01 -1.94 -8.24
C VAL A 70 -2.49 -3.29 -8.79
N ALA A 71 -1.54 -3.25 -9.73
CA ALA A 71 -0.96 -4.43 -10.36
C ALA A 71 0.04 -5.20 -9.47
N SER A 72 0.91 -4.48 -8.74
CA SER A 72 1.96 -5.08 -7.91
C SER A 72 1.53 -5.26 -6.46
N GLU A 73 1.10 -4.21 -5.77
CA GLU A 73 0.85 -4.30 -4.32
C GLU A 73 -0.44 -5.07 -3.99
N ILE A 74 -1.39 -5.06 -4.91
CA ILE A 74 -2.73 -5.62 -4.68
C ILE A 74 -3.00 -6.85 -5.56
N GLY A 75 -2.48 -6.87 -6.78
CA GLY A 75 -2.60 -8.01 -7.69
C GLY A 75 -3.98 -8.17 -8.32
N LEU A 76 -4.64 -7.06 -8.66
CA LEU A 76 -5.94 -7.08 -9.35
C LEU A 76 -5.83 -7.41 -10.85
N ASP A 77 -6.99 -7.69 -11.45
CA ASP A 77 -7.16 -8.06 -12.85
C ASP A 77 -6.94 -6.89 -13.83
N ALA A 78 -6.88 -7.21 -15.12
CA ALA A 78 -6.67 -6.24 -16.19
C ALA A 78 -7.73 -5.13 -16.23
N VAL A 79 -8.99 -5.46 -15.87
CA VAL A 79 -10.10 -4.49 -15.77
C VAL A 79 -9.82 -3.45 -14.68
N SER A 80 -9.32 -3.87 -13.52
CA SER A 80 -8.95 -2.95 -12.43
C SER A 80 -7.74 -2.09 -12.80
N ILE A 81 -6.74 -2.67 -13.48
CA ILE A 81 -5.57 -1.93 -13.96
C ILE A 81 -5.99 -0.88 -15.00
N ALA A 82 -6.87 -1.24 -15.96
CA ALA A 82 -7.41 -0.31 -16.93
C ALA A 82 -8.23 0.81 -16.25
N SER A 83 -9.08 0.46 -15.28
CA SER A 83 -9.87 1.44 -14.52
C SER A 83 -8.98 2.38 -13.70
N ALA A 84 -7.87 1.88 -13.14
CA ALA A 84 -6.88 2.70 -12.43
C ALA A 84 -6.15 3.69 -13.36
N LEU A 85 -5.89 3.32 -14.63
CA LEU A 85 -5.34 4.25 -15.62
C LEU A 85 -6.35 5.35 -15.99
N LEU A 86 -7.65 5.06 -15.91
CA LEU A 86 -8.75 5.94 -16.34
C LEU A 86 -9.41 6.72 -15.21
N HIS A 87 -8.99 6.52 -13.95
CA HIS A 87 -9.76 6.95 -12.78
C HIS A 87 -10.05 8.46 -12.71
N ASP A 88 -9.12 9.30 -13.18
CA ASP A 88 -9.28 10.76 -13.22
C ASP A 88 -9.66 11.29 -14.60
N VAL A 89 -9.77 10.42 -15.62
CA VAL A 89 -10.00 10.85 -17.01
C VAL A 89 -11.34 11.56 -17.15
N VAL A 90 -12.40 11.01 -16.55
CA VAL A 90 -13.75 11.60 -16.61
C VAL A 90 -13.87 12.88 -15.78
N GLU A 91 -13.10 12.99 -14.70
CA GLU A 91 -13.14 14.17 -13.82
C GLU A 91 -12.39 15.38 -14.38
N ASP A 92 -11.24 15.13 -15.01
CA ASP A 92 -10.28 16.19 -15.37
C ASP A 92 -10.28 16.55 -16.86
N THR A 93 -11.03 15.83 -17.70
CA THR A 93 -10.94 15.96 -19.16
C THR A 93 -12.31 15.95 -19.84
N GLU A 94 -12.34 16.06 -21.18
CA GLU A 94 -13.59 16.11 -21.96
C GLU A 94 -14.26 14.74 -22.15
N TYR A 95 -13.60 13.66 -21.75
CA TYR A 95 -14.15 12.30 -21.84
C TYR A 95 -15.36 12.12 -20.92
N THR A 96 -16.42 11.51 -21.45
CA THR A 96 -17.64 11.20 -20.68
C THR A 96 -17.68 9.74 -20.24
N LEU A 97 -18.55 9.40 -19.28
CA LEU A 97 -18.79 8.00 -18.89
C LEU A 97 -19.28 7.15 -20.08
N ASP A 98 -20.09 7.72 -20.97
CA ASP A 98 -20.58 7.07 -22.18
C ASP A 98 -19.41 6.72 -23.13
N ASP A 99 -18.39 7.58 -23.22
CA ASP A 99 -17.18 7.29 -23.99
C ASP A 99 -16.40 6.14 -23.37
N ILE A 100 -16.26 6.11 -22.04
CA ILE A 100 -15.59 5.01 -21.33
C ILE A 100 -16.34 3.69 -21.54
N GLU A 101 -17.67 3.70 -21.45
CA GLU A 101 -18.49 2.52 -21.69
C GLU A 101 -18.34 2.01 -23.13
N ARG A 102 -18.40 2.90 -24.12
CA ARG A 102 -18.22 2.53 -25.53
C ARG A 102 -16.83 1.95 -25.83
N LEU A 103 -15.78 2.47 -25.20
CA LEU A 103 -14.40 2.08 -25.46
C LEU A 103 -13.97 0.82 -24.67
N PHE A 104 -14.47 0.66 -23.45
CA PHE A 104 -13.96 -0.33 -22.49
C PHE A 104 -15.04 -1.26 -21.91
N GLY A 105 -16.31 -1.01 -22.22
CA GLY A 105 -17.46 -1.77 -21.75
C GLY A 105 -18.00 -1.31 -20.39
N GLU A 106 -19.20 -1.81 -20.08
CA GLU A 106 -19.99 -1.45 -18.89
C GLU A 106 -19.22 -1.64 -17.58
N THR A 107 -18.40 -2.70 -17.46
CA THR A 107 -17.70 -3.00 -16.21
C THR A 107 -16.65 -1.92 -15.87
N VAL A 108 -15.88 -1.46 -16.84
CA VAL A 108 -14.89 -0.39 -16.62
C VAL A 108 -15.61 0.93 -16.35
N ALA A 109 -16.65 1.24 -17.12
CA ALA A 109 -17.46 2.45 -16.92
C ALA A 109 -18.07 2.52 -15.52
N ARG A 110 -18.63 1.42 -15.01
CA ARG A 110 -19.19 1.34 -13.66
C ARG A 110 -18.15 1.58 -12.57
N ILE A 111 -16.92 1.06 -12.73
CA ILE A 111 -15.84 1.30 -11.77
C ILE A 111 -15.41 2.77 -11.80
N VAL A 112 -15.22 3.33 -12.99
CA VAL A 112 -14.83 4.74 -13.17
C VAL A 112 -15.91 5.68 -12.61
N ASP A 113 -17.19 5.43 -12.88
CA ASP A 113 -18.32 6.17 -12.31
C ASP A 113 -18.31 6.11 -10.76
N GLY A 114 -18.06 4.93 -10.19
CA GLY A 114 -17.91 4.76 -8.74
C GLY A 114 -16.77 5.61 -8.17
N LEU A 115 -15.63 5.69 -8.87
CA LEU A 115 -14.49 6.52 -8.48
C LEU A 115 -14.82 8.02 -8.54
N THR A 116 -15.46 8.45 -9.62
CA THR A 116 -15.91 9.84 -9.83
C THR A 116 -16.88 10.30 -8.74
N LYS A 117 -17.88 9.48 -8.41
CA LYS A 117 -18.86 9.78 -7.36
C LYS A 117 -18.21 9.98 -5.99
N ILE A 118 -17.23 9.15 -5.64
CA ILE A 118 -16.51 9.26 -4.36
C ILE A 118 -15.72 10.58 -4.29
N ALA A 119 -15.10 11.02 -5.38
CA ALA A 119 -14.36 12.27 -5.40
C ALA A 119 -15.26 13.49 -5.18
N HIS A 120 -16.46 13.50 -5.76
CA HIS A 120 -17.43 14.58 -5.57
C HIS A 120 -17.94 14.70 -4.12
N LEU A 121 -18.13 13.58 -3.42
CA LEU A 121 -18.59 13.57 -2.02
C LEU A 121 -17.62 14.25 -1.04
N LYS A 122 -16.33 14.35 -1.38
CA LYS A 122 -15.29 14.93 -0.51
C LYS A 122 -15.23 16.44 -0.48
N LYS A 123 -15.95 17.14 -1.38
CA LYS A 123 -15.85 18.60 -1.50
C LYS A 123 -16.55 19.36 -0.36
N ASP A 124 -17.41 18.70 0.42
CA ASP A 124 -18.13 19.33 1.54
C ASP A 124 -17.42 19.21 2.91
N THR A 125 -17.36 20.32 3.65
CA THR A 125 -16.27 20.64 4.58
C THR A 125 -16.55 20.41 6.08
N ASN A 126 -17.55 19.60 6.45
CA ASN A 126 -17.94 19.41 7.86
C ASN A 126 -17.49 18.06 8.46
N ILE A 127 -17.12 18.06 9.75
CA ILE A 127 -16.64 16.87 10.49
C ILE A 127 -17.71 15.78 10.58
N SER A 128 -19.00 16.12 10.73
CA SER A 128 -20.09 15.12 10.68
C SER A 128 -20.19 14.47 9.29
N GLN A 129 -19.78 15.18 8.25
CA GLN A 129 -19.78 14.71 6.87
C GLN A 129 -18.64 13.72 6.60
N GLN A 130 -17.54 13.72 7.37
CA GLN A 130 -16.50 12.69 7.22
C GLN A 130 -17.03 11.30 7.60
N ALA A 131 -17.85 11.22 8.64
CA ALA A 131 -18.53 9.98 9.02
C ALA A 131 -19.57 9.55 7.98
N GLU A 132 -20.29 10.49 7.37
CA GLU A 132 -21.20 10.20 6.25
C GLU A 132 -20.45 9.81 4.97
N ASN A 133 -19.35 10.46 4.64
CA ASN A 133 -18.51 10.15 3.49
C ASN A 133 -17.87 8.78 3.67
N PHE A 134 -17.42 8.45 4.87
CA PHE A 134 -17.01 7.11 5.24
C PHE A 134 -18.17 6.11 5.07
N ARG A 135 -19.38 6.43 5.55
CA ARG A 135 -20.57 5.57 5.38
C ARG A 135 -20.95 5.38 3.91
N LYS A 136 -20.91 6.42 3.08
CA LYS A 136 -21.18 6.33 1.64
C LYS A 136 -20.10 5.55 0.91
N MET A 137 -18.83 5.73 1.28
CA MET A 137 -17.74 4.94 0.73
C MET A 137 -17.81 3.47 1.17
N LEU A 138 -18.35 3.19 2.35
CA LEU A 138 -18.73 1.83 2.77
C LEU A 138 -19.91 1.28 1.96
N LEU A 139 -20.89 2.10 1.57
CA LEU A 139 -21.98 1.67 0.68
C LEU A 139 -21.47 1.33 -0.72
N THR A 140 -20.49 2.05 -1.25
CA THR A 140 -19.85 1.69 -2.54
C THR A 140 -19.07 0.37 -2.49
N LEU A 141 -18.72 -0.13 -1.30
CA LEU A 141 -18.18 -1.50 -1.17
C LEU A 141 -19.17 -2.57 -1.59
N HIS A 142 -20.48 -2.30 -1.47
CA HIS A 142 -21.53 -3.26 -1.77
C HIS A 142 -21.63 -3.54 -3.27
N ASP A 143 -21.33 -2.54 -4.12
CA ASP A 143 -21.55 -2.66 -5.56
C ASP A 143 -20.30 -3.18 -6.29
N ASP A 144 -19.11 -2.67 -5.96
CA ASP A 144 -17.84 -3.19 -6.51
C ASP A 144 -16.63 -2.83 -5.64
N VAL A 145 -16.05 -3.84 -4.97
CA VAL A 145 -14.87 -3.64 -4.10
C VAL A 145 -13.66 -3.09 -4.84
N ARG A 146 -13.59 -3.20 -6.18
CA ARG A 146 -12.48 -2.65 -6.96
C ARG A 146 -12.42 -1.13 -6.89
N VAL A 147 -13.56 -0.46 -6.76
CA VAL A 147 -13.66 1.01 -6.63
C VAL A 147 -12.88 1.49 -5.41
N ILE A 148 -13.13 0.91 -4.24
CA ILE A 148 -12.42 1.32 -3.01
C ILE A 148 -10.93 0.99 -3.08
N ILE A 149 -10.58 -0.15 -3.70
CA ILE A 149 -9.19 -0.60 -3.78
C ILE A 149 -8.39 0.37 -4.64
N ILE A 150 -8.93 0.74 -5.80
CA ILE A 150 -8.32 1.76 -6.68
C ILE A 150 -8.24 3.09 -5.94
N LYS A 151 -9.26 3.48 -5.16
CA LYS A 151 -9.21 4.74 -4.40
C LYS A 151 -8.15 4.75 -3.28
N ILE A 152 -7.92 3.60 -2.65
CA ILE A 152 -6.83 3.43 -1.69
C ILE A 152 -5.47 3.54 -2.40
N ALA A 153 -5.32 2.94 -3.59
CA ALA A 153 -4.10 3.04 -4.39
C ALA A 153 -3.82 4.48 -4.86
N ASP A 154 -4.85 5.19 -5.32
CA ASP A 154 -4.82 6.63 -5.62
C ASP A 154 -4.36 7.42 -4.38
N ARG A 155 -5.01 7.20 -3.23
CA ARG A 155 -4.64 7.90 -1.99
C ARG A 155 -3.19 7.60 -1.58
N TYR A 156 -2.75 6.35 -1.72
CA TYR A 156 -1.37 5.96 -1.41
C TYR A 156 -0.36 6.69 -2.29
N HIS A 157 -0.56 6.72 -3.60
CA HIS A 157 0.31 7.49 -4.50
C HIS A 157 0.31 8.99 -4.19
N ASN A 158 -0.86 9.54 -3.85
CA ASN A 158 -0.96 10.95 -3.45
C ASN A 158 -0.13 11.24 -2.19
N MET A 159 -0.18 10.37 -1.17
CA MET A 159 0.64 10.50 0.05
C MET A 159 2.15 10.44 -0.23
N LEU A 160 2.57 9.65 -1.22
CA LEU A 160 3.98 9.55 -1.66
C LEU A 160 4.49 10.82 -2.36
N THR A 161 3.60 11.66 -2.91
CA THR A 161 3.96 12.79 -3.77
C THR A 161 3.49 14.15 -3.23
N MET A 162 3.21 14.23 -1.93
CA MET A 162 2.70 15.44 -1.30
C MET A 162 3.74 16.52 -1.03
N ASP A 163 5.04 16.24 -1.12
CA ASP A 163 6.10 17.17 -0.70
C ASP A 163 6.02 18.56 -1.39
N ALA A 164 5.46 18.64 -2.60
CA ALA A 164 5.25 19.89 -3.34
C ALA A 164 3.97 20.66 -2.97
N MET A 165 3.15 20.16 -2.04
CA MET A 165 1.89 20.79 -1.63
C MET A 165 2.07 21.72 -0.42
N PRO A 166 1.22 22.75 -0.27
CA PRO A 166 1.16 23.56 0.95
C PRO A 166 0.86 22.72 2.21
N GLU A 167 1.46 23.11 3.34
CA GLU A 167 1.40 22.38 4.62
C GLU A 167 -0.04 22.17 5.13
N ASP A 168 -0.91 23.18 5.02
CA ASP A 168 -2.32 23.07 5.41
C ASP A 168 -3.05 21.94 4.66
N LYS A 169 -2.72 21.77 3.37
CA LYS A 169 -3.28 20.70 2.54
C LYS A 169 -2.64 19.35 2.84
N GLN A 170 -1.34 19.32 3.14
CA GLN A 170 -0.65 18.09 3.55
C GLN A 170 -1.25 17.52 4.83
N VAL A 171 -1.38 18.34 5.89
CA VAL A 171 -1.95 17.94 7.18
C VAL A 171 -3.40 17.47 7.02
N LYS A 172 -4.21 18.19 6.23
CA LYS A 172 -5.59 17.79 5.95
C LYS A 172 -5.67 16.42 5.26
N LEU A 173 -4.86 16.20 4.21
CA LEU A 173 -4.86 14.95 3.45
C LEU A 173 -4.33 13.78 4.28
N ALA A 174 -3.28 14.02 5.07
CA ALA A 174 -2.71 13.05 5.99
C ALA A 174 -3.72 12.64 7.09
N SER A 175 -4.45 13.61 7.64
CA SER A 175 -5.51 13.35 8.62
C SER A 175 -6.64 12.51 8.01
N GLU A 176 -7.12 12.86 6.82
CA GLU A 176 -8.12 12.07 6.10
C GLU A 176 -7.61 10.64 5.85
N THR A 177 -6.35 10.51 5.44
CA THR A 177 -5.71 9.23 5.18
C THR A 177 -5.69 8.36 6.43
N LEU A 178 -5.29 8.92 7.55
CA LEU A 178 -5.18 8.21 8.82
C LEU A 178 -6.53 7.73 9.37
N TYR A 179 -7.56 8.59 9.31
CA TYR A 179 -8.85 8.30 9.94
C TYR A 179 -9.84 7.58 9.01
N ILE A 180 -9.67 7.67 7.69
CA ILE A 180 -10.58 7.08 6.70
C ILE A 180 -9.89 5.94 5.95
N TYR A 181 -8.78 6.23 5.25
CA TYR A 181 -8.19 5.29 4.29
C TYR A 181 -7.42 4.14 4.93
N ALA A 182 -6.61 4.40 5.95
CA ALA A 182 -5.87 3.36 6.64
C ALA A 182 -6.80 2.32 7.33
N PRO A 183 -7.88 2.72 8.03
CA PRO A 183 -8.86 1.78 8.56
C PRO A 183 -9.60 0.97 7.49
N LEU A 184 -9.81 1.52 6.30
CA LEU A 184 -10.44 0.80 5.19
C LEU A 184 -9.50 -0.20 4.54
N ALA A 185 -8.25 0.19 4.32
CA ALA A 185 -7.19 -0.71 3.89
C ALA A 185 -7.08 -1.89 4.87
N HIS A 186 -7.17 -1.64 6.18
CA HIS A 186 -7.24 -2.70 7.19
C HIS A 186 -8.44 -3.65 6.97
N ARG A 187 -9.65 -3.10 6.80
CA ARG A 187 -10.88 -3.89 6.63
C ARG A 187 -10.88 -4.77 5.37
N ILE A 188 -10.23 -4.32 4.30
CA ILE A 188 -10.14 -5.05 3.02
C ILE A 188 -8.95 -6.03 3.03
N GLY A 189 -8.12 -6.03 4.08
CA GLY A 189 -6.96 -6.92 4.21
C GLY A 189 -5.67 -6.40 3.55
N LEU A 190 -5.64 -5.13 3.13
CA LEU A 190 -4.47 -4.47 2.56
C LEU A 190 -3.52 -3.97 3.67
N TYR A 191 -3.03 -4.89 4.51
CA TYR A 191 -2.26 -4.55 5.72
C TYR A 191 -0.94 -3.81 5.45
N ASN A 192 -0.27 -4.13 4.33
CA ASN A 192 0.96 -3.45 3.95
C ASN A 192 0.67 -1.99 3.59
N ILE A 193 -0.25 -1.75 2.65
CA ILE A 193 -0.67 -0.39 2.26
C ILE A 193 -1.20 0.38 3.47
N LYS A 194 -1.99 -0.25 4.34
CA LYS A 194 -2.43 0.35 5.60
C LYS A 194 -1.28 0.87 6.45
N THR A 195 -0.20 0.09 6.56
CA THR A 195 0.97 0.45 7.35
C THR A 195 1.72 1.62 6.71
N GLU A 196 1.88 1.60 5.40
CA GLU A 196 2.50 2.71 4.64
C GLU A 196 1.69 4.00 4.74
N LEU A 197 0.35 3.91 4.62
CA LEU A 197 -0.54 5.06 4.78
C LEU A 197 -0.46 5.66 6.18
N GLU A 198 -0.35 4.83 7.22
CA GLU A 198 -0.18 5.29 8.60
C GLU A 198 1.16 6.01 8.82
N ASP A 199 2.26 5.42 8.35
CA ASP A 199 3.59 6.01 8.48
C ASP A 199 3.71 7.31 7.66
N LEU A 200 3.20 7.33 6.43
CA LEU A 200 3.11 8.55 5.61
C LEU A 200 2.21 9.59 6.26
N SER A 201 1.10 9.21 6.87
CA SER A 201 0.25 10.19 7.56
C SER A 201 0.99 10.85 8.71
N LEU A 202 1.71 10.05 9.51
CA LEU A 202 2.51 10.56 10.63
C LEU A 202 3.62 11.52 10.16
N LYS A 203 4.27 11.21 9.02
CA LYS A 203 5.29 12.07 8.41
C LYS A 203 4.80 13.51 8.23
N TYR A 204 3.54 13.71 7.87
CA TYR A 204 3.00 15.05 7.61
C TYR A 204 2.17 15.62 8.78
N THR A 205 1.60 14.80 9.67
CA THR A 205 0.86 15.31 10.84
C THR A 205 1.77 15.65 12.02
N GLU A 206 2.85 14.90 12.23
CA GLU A 206 3.82 15.10 13.31
C GLU A 206 5.25 14.88 12.79
N PRO A 207 5.77 15.74 11.90
CA PRO A 207 7.04 15.52 11.20
C PRO A 207 8.24 15.37 12.15
N GLU A 208 8.31 16.18 13.21
CA GLU A 208 9.40 16.11 14.20
C GLU A 208 9.45 14.74 14.88
N VAL A 209 8.29 14.21 15.28
CA VAL A 209 8.17 12.91 15.93
C VAL A 209 8.51 11.78 14.96
N TYR A 210 8.06 11.89 13.70
CA TYR A 210 8.39 10.93 12.66
C TYR A 210 9.90 10.85 12.45
N HIS A 211 10.57 11.99 12.31
CA HIS A 211 12.02 12.05 12.08
C HIS A 211 12.84 11.61 13.29
N ASP A 212 12.42 11.93 14.52
CA ASP A 212 13.07 11.43 15.75
C ASP A 212 13.04 9.90 15.82
N ILE A 213 11.87 9.29 15.61
CA ILE A 213 11.74 7.82 15.63
C ILE A 213 12.52 7.20 14.46
N GLN A 214 12.51 7.84 13.28
CA GLN A 214 13.26 7.37 12.11
C GLN A 214 14.77 7.37 12.36
N SER A 215 15.33 8.44 12.97
CA SER A 215 16.75 8.51 13.30
C SER A 215 17.15 7.40 14.26
N LYS A 216 16.39 7.21 15.34
CA LYS A 216 16.65 6.16 16.34
C LYS A 216 16.57 4.75 15.76
N ILE A 217 15.67 4.54 14.79
CA ILE A 217 15.60 3.28 14.04
C ILE A 217 16.88 3.04 13.23
N GLU A 218 17.39 4.05 12.53
CA GLU A 218 18.59 3.92 11.71
C GLU A 218 19.85 3.76 12.56
N GLU A 219 19.96 4.48 13.68
CA GLU A 219 21.05 4.36 14.65
C GLU A 219 21.17 2.95 15.23
N THR A 220 20.04 2.29 15.51
CA THR A 220 20.03 0.94 16.11
C THR A 220 20.03 -0.20 15.09
N LYS A 221 20.11 0.11 13.79
CA LYS A 221 19.95 -0.86 12.70
C LYS A 221 21.07 -1.90 12.65
N GLU A 222 22.31 -1.49 12.82
CA GLU A 222 23.47 -2.40 12.79
C GLU A 222 23.42 -3.39 13.97
N GLU A 223 23.13 -2.88 15.17
CA GLU A 223 22.95 -3.70 16.37
C GLU A 223 21.82 -4.72 16.19
N GLN A 224 20.70 -4.29 15.59
CA GLN A 224 19.57 -5.17 15.30
C GLN A 224 19.92 -6.26 14.28
N LEU A 225 20.63 -5.91 13.20
CA LEU A 225 21.08 -6.87 12.19
C LEU A 225 21.99 -7.93 12.82
N LYS A 226 22.93 -7.50 13.66
CA LYS A 226 23.80 -8.40 14.40
C LYS A 226 23.00 -9.33 15.34
N TYR A 227 22.05 -8.79 16.10
CA TYR A 227 21.18 -9.59 16.96
C TYR A 227 20.38 -10.64 16.17
N ILE A 228 19.87 -10.28 14.98
CA ILE A 228 19.18 -11.23 14.09
C ILE A 228 20.13 -12.33 13.64
N GLU A 229 21.35 -11.98 13.26
CA GLU A 229 22.35 -12.92 12.80
C GLU A 229 22.74 -13.90 13.91
N ASP A 230 23.04 -13.37 15.10
CA ASP A 230 23.38 -14.17 16.30
C ASP A 230 22.23 -15.11 16.68
N PHE A 231 20.99 -14.60 16.76
CA PHE A 231 19.82 -15.44 17.01
C PHE A 231 19.62 -16.50 15.93
N SER A 232 19.77 -16.11 14.65
CA SER A 232 19.57 -17.01 13.52
C SER A 232 20.62 -18.12 13.53
N ALA A 233 21.87 -17.83 13.90
CA ALA A 233 22.94 -18.82 13.97
C ALA A 233 22.64 -19.92 14.99
N VAL A 234 22.13 -19.55 16.17
CA VAL A 234 21.80 -20.51 17.24
C VAL A 234 20.73 -21.52 16.80
N ILE A 235 19.66 -21.04 16.15
CA ILE A 235 18.54 -21.92 15.80
C ILE A 235 18.70 -22.60 14.44
N ARG A 236 19.57 -22.07 13.55
CA ARG A 236 19.77 -22.61 12.19
C ARG A 236 20.19 -24.06 12.21
N ASP A 237 21.20 -24.39 13.02
CA ASP A 237 21.70 -25.76 13.15
C ASP A 237 20.62 -26.74 13.63
N SER A 238 19.73 -26.28 14.51
CA SER A 238 18.64 -27.11 15.04
C SER A 238 17.51 -27.27 14.02
N LEU A 239 17.16 -26.21 13.30
CA LEU A 239 16.14 -26.26 12.24
C LEU A 239 16.60 -27.08 11.02
N ASP A 240 17.89 -27.02 10.68
CA ASP A 240 18.49 -27.73 9.55
C ASP A 240 18.56 -29.25 9.82
N LYS A 241 18.85 -29.66 11.07
CA LYS A 241 18.78 -31.07 11.50
C LYS A 241 17.40 -31.68 11.27
N GLU A 242 16.36 -30.88 11.47
CA GLU A 242 14.96 -31.28 11.24
C GLU A 242 14.53 -31.23 9.76
N LYS A 243 15.47 -30.92 8.85
CA LYS A 243 15.28 -30.85 7.39
C LYS A 243 14.13 -29.92 6.99
N LEU A 244 13.90 -28.87 7.76
CA LEU A 244 12.87 -27.87 7.48
C LEU A 244 13.34 -26.91 6.39
N LYS A 245 12.42 -26.51 5.50
CA LYS A 245 12.67 -25.42 4.55
C LYS A 245 12.10 -24.13 5.14
N TYR A 246 12.99 -23.22 5.56
CA TYR A 246 12.59 -21.98 6.22
C TYR A 246 13.44 -20.78 5.80
N THR A 247 13.00 -19.60 6.20
CA THR A 247 13.70 -18.33 6.05
C THR A 247 13.46 -17.50 7.30
N ILE A 248 14.53 -17.08 7.95
CA ILE A 248 14.47 -16.19 9.11
C ILE A 248 14.65 -14.76 8.60
N LYS A 249 13.76 -13.85 9.01
CA LYS A 249 13.82 -12.43 8.68
C LYS A 249 13.61 -11.58 9.92
N GLY A 250 14.37 -10.50 10.04
CA GLY A 250 14.01 -9.41 10.94
C GLY A 250 12.74 -8.72 10.44
N ARG A 251 11.85 -8.39 11.37
CA ARG A 251 10.71 -7.52 11.14
C ARG A 251 10.80 -6.35 12.11
N MET A 252 10.97 -5.17 11.53
CA MET A 252 10.84 -3.92 12.26
C MET A 252 9.36 -3.53 12.34
N LYS A 253 8.99 -2.84 13.42
CA LYS A 253 7.70 -2.17 13.46
C LYS A 253 7.73 -0.89 12.66
N SER A 254 6.56 -0.54 12.13
CA SER A 254 6.36 0.74 11.46
C SER A 254 6.52 1.90 12.46
N ILE A 255 6.89 3.07 11.95
CA ILE A 255 7.11 4.27 12.77
C ILE A 255 5.82 4.65 13.50
N PHE A 256 4.68 4.60 12.80
CA PHE A 256 3.38 4.84 13.39
C PHE A 256 3.03 3.84 14.49
N SER A 257 3.36 2.56 14.30
CA SER A 257 3.12 1.53 15.32
C SER A 257 3.95 1.76 16.58
N ILE A 258 5.17 2.28 16.44
CA ILE A 258 6.04 2.67 17.56
C ILE A 258 5.44 3.88 18.27
N ARG A 259 5.13 4.97 17.55
CA ARG A 259 4.48 6.16 18.10
C ARG A 259 3.19 5.82 18.84
N LYS A 260 2.34 4.97 18.25
CA LYS A 260 1.10 4.51 18.88
C LYS A 260 1.35 3.78 20.20
N LYS A 261 2.40 2.97 20.29
CA LYS A 261 2.80 2.30 21.54
C LYS A 261 3.38 3.26 22.57
N MET A 262 4.24 4.19 22.15
CA MET A 262 4.78 5.26 23.01
C MET A 262 3.64 6.00 23.70
N ASN A 263 2.62 6.40 22.94
CA ASN A 263 1.46 7.11 23.46
C ASN A 263 0.58 6.23 24.36
N ALA A 264 0.30 5.00 23.95
CA ALA A 264 -0.58 4.11 24.72
C ALA A 264 0.01 3.66 26.06
N GLN A 265 1.34 3.56 26.15
CA GLN A 265 2.06 3.14 27.36
C GLN A 265 2.68 4.32 28.13
N ASN A 266 2.64 5.53 27.55
CA ASN A 266 3.30 6.73 28.05
C ASN A 266 4.80 6.49 28.35
N VAL A 267 5.48 5.90 27.37
CA VAL A 267 6.90 5.54 27.45
C VAL A 267 7.68 6.17 26.30
N SER A 268 8.95 6.42 26.54
CA SER A 268 9.91 6.88 25.54
C SER A 268 10.22 5.80 24.50
N TYR A 269 10.95 6.16 23.43
CA TYR A 269 11.40 5.19 22.44
C TYR A 269 12.19 4.06 23.10
N ASP A 270 13.17 4.38 23.95
CA ASP A 270 14.12 3.41 24.53
C ASP A 270 13.45 2.32 25.36
N GLU A 271 12.36 2.66 26.04
CA GLU A 271 11.59 1.77 26.92
C GLU A 271 10.71 0.77 26.17
N ILE A 272 10.56 0.88 24.85
CA ILE A 272 9.78 -0.08 24.06
C ILE A 272 10.60 -1.36 23.83
N TYR A 273 10.31 -2.40 24.62
CA TYR A 273 10.96 -3.72 24.47
C TYR A 273 10.63 -4.46 23.17
N ASP A 274 9.55 -4.09 22.48
CA ASP A 274 8.99 -4.83 21.34
C ASP A 274 9.12 -4.03 20.04
N LYS A 275 10.24 -3.32 19.83
CA LYS A 275 10.50 -2.54 18.58
C LYS A 275 10.73 -3.45 17.38
N PHE A 276 11.34 -4.60 17.64
CA PHE A 276 11.84 -5.54 16.66
C PHE A 276 11.31 -6.94 16.96
N ALA A 277 11.10 -7.73 15.91
CA ALA A 277 10.67 -9.11 16.00
C ALA A 277 11.42 -9.97 14.98
N ILE A 278 11.60 -11.24 15.31
CA ILE A 278 12.13 -12.24 14.38
C ILE A 278 10.96 -13.01 13.81
N ARG A 279 10.96 -13.15 12.48
CA ARG A 279 9.95 -13.91 11.73
C ARG A 279 10.61 -15.11 11.09
N ILE A 280 10.09 -16.30 11.42
CA ILE A 280 10.47 -17.54 10.75
C ILE A 280 9.35 -17.89 9.78
N ILE A 281 9.66 -17.88 8.48
CA ILE A 281 8.74 -18.26 7.39
C ILE A 281 9.15 -19.67 6.97
N TYR A 282 8.24 -20.63 6.95
CA TYR A 282 8.53 -22.01 6.60
C TYR A 282 7.57 -22.52 5.53
N LYS A 283 8.03 -23.51 4.76
CA LYS A 283 7.20 -24.19 3.76
C LYS A 283 6.51 -25.38 4.40
N SER A 284 5.18 -25.46 4.28
CA SER A 284 4.37 -26.57 4.79
C SER A 284 3.21 -26.92 3.88
N ASP A 285 2.76 -28.17 3.96
CA ASP A 285 1.45 -28.58 3.44
C ASP A 285 0.34 -28.17 4.41
N LYS A 286 -0.88 -27.93 3.91
CA LYS A 286 -2.03 -27.50 4.73
C LYS A 286 -2.29 -28.39 5.96
N LYS A 287 -2.05 -29.70 5.86
CA LYS A 287 -2.23 -30.64 6.99
C LYS A 287 -1.16 -30.51 8.07
N ASN A 288 0.05 -30.09 7.70
CA ASN A 288 1.23 -30.08 8.57
C ASN A 288 1.58 -28.69 9.10
N GLU A 289 0.91 -27.63 8.62
CA GLU A 289 1.21 -26.24 8.97
C GLU A 289 1.27 -25.99 10.49
N LYS A 290 0.25 -26.43 11.22
CA LYS A 290 0.17 -26.29 12.68
C LYS A 290 1.26 -27.10 13.39
N PHE A 291 1.45 -28.35 12.97
CA PHE A 291 2.46 -29.23 13.58
C PHE A 291 3.88 -28.64 13.43
N LEU A 292 4.21 -28.17 12.23
CA LEU A 292 5.51 -27.56 11.95
C LEU A 292 5.70 -26.24 12.72
N ALA A 293 4.65 -25.42 12.88
CA ALA A 293 4.71 -24.22 13.70
C ALA A 293 5.11 -24.53 15.15
N TRP A 294 4.44 -25.51 15.77
CA TRP A 294 4.70 -25.92 17.14
C TRP A 294 6.06 -26.60 17.30
N LYS A 295 6.50 -27.36 16.29
CA LYS A 295 7.85 -27.95 16.25
C LYS A 295 8.93 -26.86 16.23
N ILE A 296 8.77 -25.85 15.37
CA ILE A 296 9.69 -24.70 15.32
C ILE A 296 9.67 -23.93 16.64
N TYR A 297 8.49 -23.71 17.23
CA TYR A 297 8.38 -23.08 18.55
C TYR A 297 9.15 -23.88 19.62
N SER A 298 8.99 -25.20 19.65
CA SER A 298 9.72 -26.07 20.59
C SER A 298 11.23 -25.92 20.45
N ILE A 299 11.73 -25.95 19.21
CA ILE A 299 13.17 -25.76 18.93
C ILE A 299 13.64 -24.40 19.44
N VAL A 300 12.86 -23.34 19.24
CA VAL A 300 13.21 -22.00 19.76
C VAL A 300 13.24 -22.01 21.29
N THR A 301 12.28 -22.67 21.95
CA THR A 301 12.23 -22.74 23.41
C THR A 301 13.31 -23.60 24.05
N ASP A 302 13.93 -24.51 23.29
CA ASP A 302 15.09 -25.28 23.76
C ASP A 302 16.33 -24.39 23.94
N HIS A 303 16.41 -23.29 23.18
CA HIS A 303 17.52 -22.33 23.24
C HIS A 303 17.20 -21.07 24.05
N PHE A 304 15.93 -20.68 24.14
CA PHE A 304 15.49 -19.43 24.77
C PHE A 304 14.31 -19.63 25.71
N THR A 305 14.37 -19.04 26.91
CA THR A 305 13.27 -19.13 27.88
C THR A 305 12.03 -18.36 27.39
N PRO A 306 10.88 -19.03 27.18
CA PRO A 306 9.67 -18.36 26.73
C PRO A 306 9.00 -17.56 27.86
N ASN A 307 8.29 -16.49 27.51
CA ASN A 307 7.35 -15.82 28.41
C ASN A 307 5.91 -16.28 28.11
N PRO A 308 5.27 -17.10 28.96
CA PRO A 308 3.95 -17.68 28.70
C PRO A 308 2.85 -16.64 28.47
N ILE A 309 2.92 -15.48 29.13
CA ILE A 309 1.90 -14.41 29.05
C ILE A 309 1.87 -13.80 27.63
N ARG A 310 2.99 -13.85 26.91
CA ARG A 310 3.13 -13.26 25.57
C ARG A 310 2.84 -14.26 24.44
N LEU A 311 2.65 -15.54 24.73
CA LEU A 311 2.33 -16.54 23.71
C LEU A 311 0.94 -16.28 23.11
N ARG A 312 0.84 -16.33 21.78
CA ARG A 312 -0.42 -16.19 21.04
C ARG A 312 -0.44 -17.18 19.88
N ASP A 313 -1.43 -18.08 19.86
CA ASP A 313 -1.64 -19.05 18.78
C ASP A 313 -2.74 -18.58 17.82
N TRP A 314 -2.33 -17.83 16.80
CA TRP A 314 -3.22 -17.37 15.74
C TRP A 314 -3.52 -18.42 14.66
N ILE A 315 -2.87 -19.59 14.70
CA ILE A 315 -3.16 -20.71 13.78
C ILE A 315 -4.38 -21.48 14.27
N SER A 316 -4.46 -21.73 15.58
CA SER A 316 -5.64 -22.37 16.20
C SER A 316 -6.78 -21.38 16.41
N SER A 317 -6.48 -20.10 16.65
CA SER A 317 -7.48 -19.06 16.88
C SER A 317 -7.21 -17.87 15.96
N PRO A 318 -7.66 -17.92 14.70
CA PRO A 318 -7.48 -16.83 13.75
C PRO A 318 -8.00 -15.50 14.30
N LYS A 319 -7.35 -14.40 13.93
CA LYS A 319 -7.85 -13.05 14.25
C LYS A 319 -9.17 -12.82 13.51
N SER A 320 -10.13 -12.24 14.23
CA SER A 320 -11.43 -11.80 13.71
C SER A 320 -11.32 -10.66 12.71
#